data_AF-A0A959BNE9-F1
#
_entry.id   AF-A0A959BNE9-F1
#
_cell.length_a   1.000
_cell.length_b   1.000
_cell.length_c   1.000
_cell.angle_alpha   90.00
_cell.angle_beta   90.00
_cell.angle_gamma   90.00
#
_symmetry.space_group_name_H-M   'P 1'
#
loop_
_entity.id
_entity.type
_entity.pdbx_description
1 polymer ?
#
loop_
_entity_poly.entity_id
_entity_poly.type
_entity_poly.pdbx_seq_one_letter_code
_entity_poly.pdbx_strand_id
1 'polypeptide(L)' 'MTDITGKAVKLYDGFYDAGYHEIKVKAEELRGYGMYFYGLRTADYIDTRQMIYLE' A
#
# COMPACT_ATOMS: atom_id res chain seq x y z
N MET A 1 1.67 -0.93 -3.67
CA MET A 1 0.86 -1.98 -3.02
C MET A 1 0.73 -3.17 -3.96
N THR A 2 0.95 -4.38 -3.45
CA THR A 2 0.94 -5.63 -4.22
C THR A 2 0.05 -6.68 -3.55
N ASP A 3 -0.51 -7.59 -4.35
CA ASP A 3 -1.17 -8.78 -3.83
C ASP A 3 -0.16 -9.91 -3.51
N ILE A 4 -0.66 -11.04 -3.00
CA ILE A 4 0.15 -12.23 -2.69
C ILE A 4 0.88 -12.83 -3.90
N THR A 5 0.42 -12.56 -5.12
CA THR A 5 1.07 -13.01 -6.35
C THR A 5 2.23 -12.09 -6.77
N GLY A 6 2.42 -10.98 -6.04
CA GLY A 6 3.40 -9.95 -6.36
C GLY A 6 2.89 -8.96 -7.41
N LYS A 7 1.63 -9.08 -7.87
CA LYS A 7 1.08 -8.15 -8.84
C LYS A 7 0.81 -6.80 -8.19
N ALA A 8 1.26 -5.72 -8.82
CA ALA A 8 0.93 -4.37 -8.39
C ALA A 8 -0.57 -4.12 -8.49
N VAL A 9 -1.19 -3.78 -7.36
CA VAL A 9 -2.61 -3.41 -7.26
C VAL A 9 -2.77 -1.91 -7.43
N LYS A 10 -1.90 -1.13 -6.76
CA LYS A 10 -1.93 0.32 -6.80
C LYS A 10 -0.56 0.91 -6.49
N LEU A 11 -0.25 2.04 -7.12
CA LEU A 11 0.89 2.90 -6.82
C LEU A 11 0.37 4.31 -6.49
N TYR A 12 0.82 4.85 -5.36
CA TYR A 12 0.62 6.24 -4.99
C TYR A 12 1.99 6.91 -5.07
N ASP A 13 2.12 7.91 -5.92
CA ASP A 13 3.35 8.67 -6.12
C ASP A 13 3.04 10.16 -5.93
N GLY A 14 3.97 10.88 -5.32
CA GLY A 14 3.81 12.28 -4.98
C GLY A 14 4.84 12.77 -3.97
N PHE A 15 4.90 14.09 -3.82
CA PHE A 15 5.71 14.75 -2.80
C PHE A 15 4.86 14.97 -1.55
N TYR A 16 5.41 14.58 -0.40
CA TYR A 16 4.80 14.77 0.91
C TYR A 16 5.81 15.49 1.80
N ASP A 17 5.37 16.57 2.46
CA ASP A 17 6.21 17.29 3.44
C ASP A 17 6.53 16.42 4.65
N ALA A 18 7.48 16.82 5.48
CA ALA A 18 7.75 16.11 6.72
C ALA A 18 6.53 16.16 7.66
N GLY A 19 6.14 15.01 8.20
CA GLY A 19 5.01 14.91 9.12
C GLY A 19 4.26 13.58 9.01
N TYR A 20 3.04 13.57 9.55
CA TYR A 20 2.12 12.44 9.43
C TYR A 20 1.23 12.60 8.20
N HIS A 21 1.13 11.54 7.42
CA HIS A 21 0.27 11.47 6.24
C HIS A 21 -0.56 10.20 6.27
N GLU A 22 -1.76 10.28 5.70
CA GLU A 22 -2.68 9.16 5.59
C GLU A 22 -3.12 8.98 4.12
N ILE A 23 -3.07 7.74 3.64
CA ILE A 23 -3.62 7.35 2.33
C ILE A 23 -4.76 6.37 2.59
N LYS A 24 -5.97 6.75 2.14
CA LYS A 24 -7.16 5.89 2.21
C LYS A 24 -7.31 5.13 0.90
N VAL A 25 -7.34 3.80 1.00
CA VAL A 25 -7.60 2.90 -0.14
C VAL A 25 -9.02 2.39 -0.03
N LYS A 26 -9.81 2.51 -1.11
CA LYS A 26 -11.18 1.97 -1.11
C LYS A 26 -11.15 0.46 -1.35
N ALA A 27 -12.08 -0.27 -0.75
CA ALA A 27 -12.18 -1.71 -0.92
C ALA A 27 -12.35 -2.14 -2.38
N GLU A 28 -13.06 -1.35 -3.19
CA GLU A 28 -13.25 -1.56 -4.63
C GLU A 28 -11.95 -1.52 -5.43
N GLU A 29 -10.91 -0.88 -4.90
CA GLU A 29 -9.57 -0.84 -5.53
C GLU A 29 -8.75 -2.09 -5.21
N LEU A 30 -9.20 -2.90 -4.24
CA LEU A 30 -8.64 -4.19 -3.92
C LEU A 30 -9.34 -5.27 -4.75
N ARG A 31 -8.59 -6.27 -5.24
CA ARG A 31 -9.13 -7.30 -6.14
C ARG A 31 -9.87 -8.43 -5.40
N GLY A 32 -10.25 -8.21 -4.14
CA GLY A 32 -10.91 -9.17 -3.26
C GLY A 32 -10.29 -9.25 -1.86
N TYR A 33 -10.80 -10.15 -1.04
CA TYR A 33 -10.24 -10.48 0.28
C TYR A 33 -8.91 -11.22 0.16
N GLY A 34 -8.06 -11.09 1.17
CA GLY A 34 -6.79 -11.82 1.23
C GLY A 34 -5.62 -10.98 1.73
N MET A 35 -4.41 -11.45 1.42
CA MET A 35 -3.17 -10.84 1.87
C MET A 35 -2.63 -9.83 0.85
N TYR A 36 -2.26 -8.66 1.37
CA TYR A 36 -1.68 -7.57 0.61
C TYR A 36 -0.38 -7.10 1.28
N PHE A 37 0.50 -6.56 0.47
CA PHE A 37 1.71 -5.88 0.94
C PHE A 37 1.65 -4.42 0.49
N TYR A 38 1.95 -3.51 1.41
CA TYR A 38 2.14 -2.11 1.09
C TYR A 38 3.53 -1.67 1.50
N GLY A 39 4.20 -1.01 0.57
CA GLY A 39 5.53 -0.45 0.76
C GLY A 39 5.46 1.06 0.81
N LEU A 40 6.17 1.65 1.76
CA LEU A 40 6.47 3.07 1.79
C LEU A 40 7.91 3.25 1.32
N ARG A 41 8.11 4.08 0.29
CA ARG A 41 9.44 4.39 -0.24
C ARG A 41 9.61 5.91 -0.30
N THR A 42 10.58 6.42 0.44
CA THR A 42 11.07 7.80 0.35
C THR A 42 12.47 7.80 -0.29
N ALA A 43 13.11 8.97 -0.32
CA ALA A 43 14.49 9.08 -0.80
C ALA A 43 15.50 8.29 0.06
N ASP A 44 15.24 8.21 1.37
CA ASP A 44 16.16 7.72 2.40
C ASP A 44 15.62 6.54 3.22
N TYR A 45 14.35 6.16 3.03
CA TYR A 45 13.70 5.11 3.79
C TYR A 45 12.83 4.20 2.92
N ILE A 46 12.86 2.92 3.24
CA ILE A 46 11.97 1.90 2.66
C ILE A 46 11.44 1.04 3.79
N ASP A 47 10.13 0.89 3.84
CA ASP A 47 9.44 -0.07 4.71
C ASP A 47 8.42 -0.86 3.91
N THR A 48 8.15 -2.08 4.33
CA THR A 48 7.11 -2.93 3.76
C THR A 48 6.36 -3.61 4.88
N ARG A 49 5.03 -3.51 4.79
CA ARG A 49 4.11 -4.06 5.78
C ARG A 49 3.15 -5.03 5.11
N GLN A 50 2.78 -6.05 5.87
CA GLN A 50 1.77 -7.02 5.49
C GLN A 50 0.41 -6.60 6.06
N MET A 51 -0.63 -6.73 5.24
CA MET A 51 -2.01 -6.48 5.60
C MET A 51 -2.85 -7.71 5.25
N ILE A 52 -3.72 -8.13 6.15
CA ILE A 52 -4.75 -9.13 5.87
C ILE A 52 -6.07 -8.39 5.78
N TYR A 53 -6.69 -8.43 4.60
CA TYR A 53 -8.01 -7.88 4.37
C TYR A 53 -9.05 -9.00 4.43
N LEU A 54 -9.95 -8.90 5.42
CA LEU A 54 -11.01 -9.86 5.70
C LEU A 54 -12.37 -9.22 5.40
N GLU A 55 -13.40 -10.06 5.24
CA GLU A 55 -14.80 -9.66 5.12
C GLU A 55 -15.37 -9.12 6.44
#